data_AF-A0A3D4PH91-F1
#
_entry.id   AF-A0A3D4PH91-F1
#
_cell.length_a   1.000
_cell.length_b   1.000
_cell.length_c   1.000
_cell.angle_alpha   90.00
_cell.angle_beta   90.00
_cell.angle_gamma   90.00
#
_symmetry.space_group_name_H-M   'P 1'
#
loop_
_entity.id
_entity.type
_entity.pdbx_description
1 polymer ?
#
loop_
_entity_poly.entity_id
_entity_poly.type
_entity_poly.pdbx_seq_one_letter_code
_entity_poly.pdbx_strand_id
1 'polypeptide(L)'
;MDDLDIDNSKIPSRDDEAASGKPDMLWYVLKVQSNRERTIRDALLRRIKRDHLEEYFGEIIIPTEKIVETKSGKKRVREQRLYPGYVMIQMILNDDSWYLVRDTG
;
A
#
# COMPACT_ATOMS: atom_id res chain seq x y z
N MET A 1 -0.02 36.37 -28.39
CA MET A 1 0.80 35.81 -27.30
C MET A 1 -0.12 35.87 -26.12
N ASP A 2 -0.94 34.84 -26.05
CA ASP A 2 -2.17 34.81 -25.28
C ASP A 2 -1.92 33.77 -24.20
N ASP A 3 -1.76 34.27 -22.98
CA ASP A 3 -1.55 33.45 -21.79
C ASP A 3 -2.69 32.41 -21.70
N LEU A 4 -2.31 31.13 -21.74
CA LEU A 4 -3.23 30.03 -21.45
C LEU A 4 -3.49 30.06 -19.94
N ASP A 5 -4.59 30.70 -19.53
CA ASP A 5 -5.17 30.53 -18.21
C ASP A 5 -5.53 29.05 -18.01
N ILE A 6 -4.66 28.31 -17.34
CA ILE A 6 -4.94 26.95 -16.88
C ILE A 6 -6.00 27.07 -15.79
N ASP A 7 -7.26 26.85 -16.18
CA ASP A 7 -8.40 26.78 -15.28
C ASP A 7 -8.23 25.62 -14.28
N ASN A 8 -7.81 25.98 -13.06
CA ASN A 8 -7.61 25.07 -11.94
C ASN A 8 -8.94 24.60 -11.30
N SER A 9 -10.10 24.91 -11.89
CA SER A 9 -11.42 24.53 -11.36
C SER A 9 -11.79 23.05 -11.52
N LYS A 10 -10.86 22.21 -12.01
CA LYS A 10 -11.06 20.76 -12.20
C LYS A 10 -10.08 19.88 -11.46
N ILE A 11 -9.39 20.39 -10.44
CA ILE A 11 -8.82 19.51 -9.43
C ILE A 11 -9.93 19.25 -8.41
N PRO A 12 -10.54 18.05 -8.36
CA PRO A 12 -11.48 17.72 -7.31
C PRO A 12 -10.74 17.79 -5.97
N SER A 13 -11.22 18.69 -5.10
CA SER A 13 -10.79 18.77 -3.71
C SER A 13 -11.19 17.48 -3.01
N ARG A 14 -10.28 16.92 -2.21
CA ARG A 14 -10.43 15.63 -1.52
C ARG A 14 -11.63 15.57 -0.56
N ASP A 15 -12.29 16.70 -0.32
CA ASP A 15 -13.40 16.84 0.61
C ASP A 15 -14.80 16.72 -0.06
N ASP A 16 -14.88 16.69 -1.40
CA ASP A 16 -16.15 16.63 -2.14
C ASP A 16 -16.70 15.20 -2.36
N GLU A 17 -15.95 14.15 -2.01
CA GLU A 17 -16.37 12.73 -2.13
C GLU A 17 -16.92 12.15 -0.82
N ALA A 18 -17.31 12.98 0.15
CA ALA A 18 -17.77 12.54 1.48
C ALA A 18 -19.31 12.39 1.60
N ALA A 19 -20.01 12.01 0.53
CA ALA A 19 -21.48 11.88 0.51
C ALA A 19 -22.00 10.47 0.15
N SER A 20 -21.22 9.42 0.44
CA SER A 20 -21.70 8.04 0.46
C SER A 20 -21.29 7.46 1.81
N GLY A 21 -22.25 7.05 2.65
CA GLY A 21 -22.02 6.45 3.97
C GLY A 21 -21.31 5.08 3.97
N LYS A 22 -20.47 4.81 2.96
CA LYS A 22 -19.55 3.69 2.92
C LYS A 22 -18.23 4.17 3.51
N PRO A 23 -17.61 3.42 4.42
CA PRO A 23 -16.31 3.80 4.95
C PRO A 23 -15.28 3.77 3.81
N ASP A 24 -14.50 4.84 3.70
CA ASP A 24 -13.48 4.97 2.66
C ASP A 24 -12.33 4.01 2.92
N MET A 25 -11.80 3.45 1.82
CA MET A 25 -10.61 2.62 1.88
C MET A 25 -9.37 3.52 1.94
N LEU A 26 -8.73 3.56 3.10
CA LEU A 26 -7.60 4.44 3.39
C LEU A 26 -6.27 3.67 3.37
N TRP A 27 -5.18 4.39 3.12
CA TRP A 27 -3.83 3.84 3.16
C TRP A 27 -3.24 3.93 4.56
N TYR A 28 -2.78 2.79 5.07
CA TYR A 28 -2.12 2.64 6.35
C TYR A 28 -0.69 2.13 6.16
N VAL A 29 0.20 2.53 7.06
CA VAL A 29 1.59 2.08 7.08
C VAL A 29 1.80 1.18 8.29
N LEU A 30 2.15 -0.08 8.04
CA LEU A 30 2.52 -1.04 9.06
C LEU A 30 4.05 -1.13 9.17
N LYS A 31 4.55 -0.95 10.38
CA LYS A 31 5.95 -1.24 10.71
C LYS A 31 6.08 -2.70 11.07
N VAL A 32 6.93 -3.42 10.34
CA VAL A 32 7.21 -4.84 10.53
C VAL A 32 8.69 -5.08 10.71
N GLN A 33 9.07 -6.28 11.14
CA GLN A 33 10.48 -6.65 11.21
C GLN A 33 11.11 -6.70 9.81
N SER A 34 12.25 -6.03 9.65
CA SER A 34 13.03 -6.03 8.41
C SER A 34 13.35 -7.46 7.96
N ASN A 35 13.25 -7.72 6.65
CA ASN A 35 13.33 -9.04 5.98
C ASN A 35 12.10 -9.94 6.10
N ARG A 36 11.08 -9.57 6.89
CA ARG A 36 9.82 -10.34 6.98
C ARG A 36 8.69 -9.71 6.18
N GLU A 37 8.91 -8.59 5.50
CA GLU A 37 7.86 -7.81 4.82
C GLU A 37 7.08 -8.67 3.83
N ARG A 38 7.78 -9.47 3.00
CA ARG A 38 7.16 -10.40 2.04
C ARG A 38 6.33 -11.48 2.75
N THR A 39 6.89 -12.08 3.80
CA THR A 39 6.21 -13.11 4.59
C THR A 39 4.96 -12.56 5.27
N ILE A 40 5.02 -11.35 5.82
CA ILE A 40 3.87 -10.67 6.46
C ILE A 40 2.79 -10.37 5.42
N ARG A 41 3.15 -9.82 4.25
CA ARG A 41 2.19 -9.62 3.16
C ARG A 41 1.48 -10.92 2.80
N ASP A 42 2.23 -12.00 2.60
CA ASP A 42 1.65 -13.30 2.21
C ASP A 42 0.83 -13.94 3.35
N ALA A 43 1.17 -13.67 4.61
CA ALA A 43 0.36 -14.06 5.76
C ALA A 43 -0.95 -13.28 5.83
N LEU A 44 -0.90 -11.95 5.65
CA LEU A 44 -2.07 -11.08 5.59
C LEU A 44 -3.03 -11.52 4.50
N LEU A 45 -2.55 -11.69 3.25
CA LEU A 45 -3.38 -12.14 2.13
C LEU A 45 -4.08 -13.47 2.41
N ARG A 46 -3.36 -14.44 2.99
CA ARG A 46 -3.95 -15.73 3.37
C ARG A 46 -5.01 -15.58 4.46
N ARG A 47 -4.77 -14.71 5.43
CA ARG A 47 -5.68 -14.50 6.55
C ARG A 47 -6.94 -13.75 6.14
N ILE A 48 -6.79 -12.71 5.33
CA ILE A 48 -7.90 -11.96 4.73
C ILE A 48 -8.83 -12.90 3.98
N LYS A 49 -8.25 -13.79 3.15
CA LYS A 49 -9.03 -14.78 2.39
C LYS A 49 -9.71 -15.82 3.27
N ARG A 50 -9.03 -16.29 4.32
CA ARG A 50 -9.57 -17.29 5.24
C ARG A 50 -10.72 -16.73 6.09
N ASP A 51 -10.60 -15.47 6.50
CA ASP A 51 -11.56 -14.80 7.37
C ASP A 51 -12.64 -14.05 6.53
N HIS A 52 -12.61 -14.20 5.19
CA HIS A 52 -13.54 -13.59 4.22
C HIS A 52 -13.62 -12.06 4.26
N LEU A 53 -12.51 -11.40 4.60
CA LEU A 53 -12.42 -9.93 4.74
C LEU A 53 -11.94 -9.24 3.45
N GLU A 54 -11.96 -9.92 2.30
CA GLU A 54 -11.44 -9.40 1.03
C GLU A 54 -12.11 -8.08 0.60
N GLU A 55 -13.35 -7.82 1.05
CA GLU A 55 -14.05 -6.56 0.79
C GLU A 55 -13.49 -5.35 1.57
N TYR A 56 -12.81 -5.58 2.69
CA TYR A 56 -12.25 -4.54 3.55
C TYR A 56 -10.79 -4.22 3.22
N PHE A 57 -10.13 -5.02 2.38
CA PHE A 57 -8.72 -4.86 2.03
C PHE A 57 -8.56 -4.66 0.52
N GLY A 58 -7.84 -3.61 0.15
CA GLY A 58 -7.43 -3.36 -1.23
C GLY A 58 -6.01 -3.84 -1.46
N GLU A 59 -5.14 -2.92 -1.87
CA GLU A 59 -3.76 -3.24 -2.21
C GLU A 59 -2.82 -3.32 -0.99
N ILE A 60 -1.87 -4.27 -1.04
CA ILE A 60 -0.79 -4.40 -0.07
C ILE A 60 0.56 -4.30 -0.79
N ILE A 61 1.31 -3.23 -0.50
CA ILE A 61 2.54 -2.86 -1.20
C ILE A 61 3.73 -2.88 -0.23
N ILE A 62 4.86 -3.41 -0.69
CA ILE A 62 6.14 -3.33 0.02
C ILE A 62 7.02 -2.31 -0.73
N PRO A 63 7.50 -1.23 -0.10
CA PRO A 63 8.33 -0.21 -0.73
C PRO A 63 9.75 -0.75 -0.97
N THR A 64 9.90 -1.57 -2.01
CA THR A 64 11.19 -2.10 -2.50
C THR A 64 11.47 -1.59 -3.90
N GLU A 65 12.68 -1.08 -4.14
CA GLU A 65 13.13 -0.68 -5.46
C GLU A 65 14.02 -1.77 -6.07
N LYS A 66 13.76 -2.14 -7.33
CA LYS A 66 14.57 -3.13 -8.06
C LYS A 66 15.64 -2.40 -8.84
N ILE A 67 16.88 -2.39 -8.34
CA ILE A 67 18.01 -1.88 -9.11
C ILE A 67 18.59 -3.01 -9.96
N VAL A 68 18.87 -2.71 -11.23
CA VAL A 68 19.54 -3.65 -12.13
C VAL A 68 20.98 -3.19 -12.28
N GLU A 69 21.88 -3.71 -11.44
CA GLU A 69 23.30 -3.41 -11.57
C GLU A 69 23.93 -4.30 -12.66
N THR A 70 24.59 -3.67 -13.64
CA THR A 70 25.42 -4.37 -14.62
C THR A 70 26.88 -4.22 -14.18
N LYS A 71 27.46 -5.27 -13.58
CA LYS A 71 28.90 -5.35 -13.27
C LYS A 71 29.53 -6.49 -14.07
N SER A 72 30.59 -6.19 -14.82
CA SER A 72 31.37 -7.14 -15.64
C SER A 72 30.53 -7.99 -16.62
N GLY A 73 29.58 -7.37 -17.32
CA GLY A 73 28.78 -8.04 -18.36
C GLY A 73 27.72 -9.03 -17.86
N LYS A 74 27.65 -9.30 -16.55
CA LYS A 74 26.60 -10.12 -15.94
C LYS A 74 25.57 -9.20 -15.26
N LYS A 75 24.32 -9.24 -15.74
CA LYS A 75 23.19 -8.53 -15.11
C LYS A 75 22.93 -9.16 -13.74
N ARG A 76 23.13 -8.43 -12.65
CA ARG A 76 22.67 -8.84 -11.31
C ARG A 76 21.54 -7.90 -10.90
N VAL A 77 20.34 -8.45 -10.79
CA VAL A 77 19.20 -7.75 -10.20
C VAL A 77 19.45 -7.68 -8.70
N ARG A 78 19.61 -6.48 -8.15
CA ARG A 78 19.77 -6.26 -6.71
C ARG A 78 18.57 -5.44 -6.24
N GLU A 79 17.73 -6.04 -5.40
CA GLU A 79 16.64 -5.32 -4.77
C GLU A 79 17.21 -4.42 -3.65
N GLN A 80 17.09 -3.10 -3.78
CA GLN A 80 17.41 -2.16 -2.71
C GLN A 80 16.11 -1.72 -2.05
N ARG A 81 16.01 -2.00 -0.75
CA ARG A 81 14.86 -1.58 0.05
C ARG A 81 15.06 -0.12 0.44
N LEU A 82 14.22 0.77 -0.10
CA LEU A 82 14.23 2.18 0.27
C LEU A 82 13.82 2.38 1.73
N TYR A 83 12.91 1.53 2.23
CA TYR A 83 12.43 1.55 3.61
C TYR A 83 12.27 0.12 4.16
N PRO A 84 13.34 -0.51 4.70
CA PRO A 84 13.24 -1.83 5.29
C PRO A 84 12.30 -1.82 6.50
N GLY A 85 11.43 -2.82 6.60
CA GLY A 85 10.48 -2.95 7.71
C GLY A 85 9.17 -2.16 7.57
N TYR A 86 8.77 -1.77 6.36
CA TYR A 86 7.49 -1.10 6.12
C TYR A 86 6.62 -1.86 5.12
N VAL A 87 5.31 -1.86 5.35
CA VAL A 87 4.29 -2.39 4.44
C VAL A 87 3.15 -1.36 4.38
N MET A 88 2.73 -1.00 3.17
CA MET A 88 1.58 -0.14 2.95
C MET A 88 0.36 -1.02 2.67
N ILE A 89 -0.75 -0.74 3.35
CA ILE A 89 -1.99 -1.52 3.27
C ILE A 89 -3.13 -0.55 3.00
N GLN A 90 -3.86 -0.76 1.92
CA GLN A 90 -5.12 -0.09 1.67
C GLN A 90 -6.23 -0.89 2.35
N MET A 91 -6.95 -0.32 3.31
CA MET A 91 -8.05 -1.01 3.98
C MET A 91 -9.12 -0.05 4.50
N ILE A 92 -10.30 -0.60 4.71
CA ILE A 92 -11.38 0.00 5.49
C ILE A 92 -11.11 -0.29 6.96
N LEU A 93 -11.05 0.74 7.80
CA LEU A 93 -10.80 0.57 9.23
C LEU A 93 -12.08 0.16 9.96
N ASN A 94 -12.11 -1.10 10.39
CA ASN A 94 -13.11 -1.65 11.29
C ASN A 94 -12.41 -2.54 12.34
N ASP A 95 -13.16 -3.05 13.32
CA ASP A 95 -12.57 -3.85 14.41
C ASP A 95 -11.90 -5.13 13.90
N ASP A 96 -12.50 -5.79 12.89
CA ASP A 96 -12.00 -7.06 12.33
C ASP A 96 -10.72 -6.86 11.49
N SER A 97 -10.69 -5.86 10.61
CA SER A 97 -9.54 -5.53 9.77
C SER A 97 -8.38 -5.05 10.63
N TRP A 98 -8.66 -4.24 11.65
CA TRP A 98 -7.66 -3.78 12.61
C TRP A 98 -7.09 -4.94 13.43
N TYR A 99 -7.94 -5.83 13.94
CA TYR A 99 -7.51 -6.99 14.71
C TYR A 99 -6.64 -7.94 13.86
N LEU A 100 -7.04 -8.20 12.61
CA LEU A 100 -6.29 -9.06 11.69
C LEU A 100 -4.88 -8.53 11.43
N VAL A 101 -4.75 -7.23 11.15
CA VAL A 101 -3.47 -6.58 10.86
C VAL A 101 -2.56 -6.62 12.09
N ARG A 102 -3.13 -6.38 13.28
CA ARG A 102 -2.39 -6.39 14.54
C ARG A 102 -1.92 -7.80 14.94
N ASP A 103 -2.75 -8.83 14.75
CA ASP A 103 -2.40 -10.22 15.07
C ASP A 103 -1.34 -10.79 14.13
N THR A 104 -1.27 -10.27 12.90
CA THR A 104 -0.34 -10.75 11.87
C THR A 104 1.02 -10.05 11.90
N GLY A 105 1.12 -8.86 12.53
CA GLY A 105 2.28 -7.96 12.52
C GLY A 105 3.42 -8.32 13.46
#